data_AF-A0A7H8R0L9-F1
#
_entry.id   AF-A0A7H8R0L9-F1
#
_cell.length_a   1.000
_cell.length_b   1.000
_cell.length_c   1.000
_cell.angle_alpha   90.00
_cell.angle_beta   90.00
_cell.angle_gamma   90.00
#
_symmetry.space_group_name_H-M   'P 1'
#
loop_
_entity.id
_entity.type
_entity.pdbx_description
1 polymer ?
#
loop_
_entity_poly.entity_id
_entity_poly.type
_entity_poly.pdbx_seq_one_letter_code
_entity_poly.pdbx_strand_id
1 'polypeptide(L)'
;MKFTAAFLLALPAMALAKPAHSHSHSSSAIPTPSSSAIPSPSSTPSSTPVPAITVCNSQAGPYTRYCPQCLSQCSSRTGESEEQCYWSVFMTINSIQSQCEAMGGNNCADQAVNDVCK
;
A
#
# COMPACT_ATOMS: atom_id res chain seq x y z
N MET A 1 -9.43 -0.83 58.90
CA MET A 1 -9.64 0.02 57.70
C MET A 1 -9.79 -0.94 56.52
N LYS A 2 -10.94 -0.93 55.83
CA LYS A 2 -11.27 -1.84 54.72
C LYS A 2 -11.16 -1.05 53.41
N PHE A 3 -10.29 -1.50 52.50
CA PHE A 3 -10.14 -0.91 51.16
C PHE A 3 -11.03 -1.64 50.17
N THR A 4 -12.05 -0.95 49.68
CA THR A 4 -12.91 -1.39 48.57
C THR A 4 -12.43 -0.68 47.31
N ALA A 5 -11.76 -1.42 46.42
CA ALA A 5 -11.40 -0.92 45.09
C ALA A 5 -12.42 -1.48 44.08
N ALA A 6 -13.29 -0.60 43.57
CA ALA A 6 -14.20 -0.93 42.47
C ALA A 6 -13.55 -0.55 41.14
N PHE A 7 -13.38 -1.55 40.27
CA PHE A 7 -13.11 -1.40 38.85
C PHE A 7 -14.27 -0.67 38.16
N LEU A 8 -14.00 0.40 37.43
CA LEU A 8 -14.93 0.95 36.44
C LEU A 8 -14.17 1.25 35.15
N LEU A 9 -14.35 0.35 34.18
CA LEU A 9 -14.08 0.54 32.76
C LEU A 9 -15.23 1.33 32.14
N ALA A 10 -14.95 2.45 31.47
CA ALA A 10 -15.89 3.07 30.55
C ALA A 10 -15.12 3.74 29.40
N LEU A 11 -15.29 3.18 28.21
CA LEU A 11 -14.65 3.62 26.96
C LEU A 11 -15.34 4.88 26.39
N PRO A 12 -14.63 5.74 25.64
CA PRO A 12 -15.22 6.87 24.95
C PRO A 12 -16.04 6.42 23.73
N ALA A 13 -17.30 6.88 23.66
CA ALA A 13 -18.20 6.69 22.52
C ALA A 13 -17.79 7.61 21.36
N MET A 14 -17.36 7.04 20.23
CA MET A 14 -17.15 7.77 18.98
C MET A 14 -18.47 7.86 18.22
N ALA A 15 -19.04 9.06 18.15
CA ALA A 15 -20.22 9.38 17.36
C ALA A 15 -19.85 9.42 15.86
N LEU A 16 -20.41 8.49 15.08
CA LEU A 16 -20.32 8.49 13.61
C LEU A 16 -21.50 9.30 13.06
N ALA A 17 -21.23 10.50 12.54
CA ALA A 17 -22.17 11.26 11.73
C ALA A 17 -21.66 11.32 10.29
N LYS A 18 -22.40 10.76 9.33
CA LYS A 18 -22.29 11.19 7.92
C LYS A 18 -23.63 11.02 7.18
N PRO A 19 -24.11 12.07 6.50
CA PRO A 19 -25.43 12.11 5.87
C PRO A 19 -25.48 11.46 4.48
N ALA A 20 -26.72 11.07 4.14
CA ALA A 20 -27.38 10.87 2.86
C ALA A 20 -26.54 10.95 1.56
N HIS A 21 -26.76 9.96 0.67
CA HIS A 21 -27.37 10.19 -0.65
C HIS A 21 -27.88 8.86 -1.22
N SER A 22 -29.19 8.84 -1.47
CA SER A 22 -29.88 7.87 -2.32
C SER A 22 -29.27 7.86 -3.72
N HIS A 23 -29.26 6.68 -4.38
CA HIS A 23 -29.66 6.55 -5.77
C HIS A 23 -29.99 5.07 -6.06
N SER A 24 -31.29 4.79 -6.10
CA SER A 24 -31.85 3.70 -6.91
C SER A 24 -31.38 3.86 -8.36
N HIS A 25 -31.24 2.78 -9.11
CA HIS A 25 -31.66 2.77 -10.52
C HIS A 25 -31.95 1.33 -10.99
N SER A 26 -33.19 1.15 -11.41
CA SER A 26 -33.76 0.00 -12.10
C SER A 26 -33.19 -0.18 -13.50
N SER A 27 -33.22 -1.42 -13.98
CA SER A 27 -32.91 -1.88 -15.33
C SER A 27 -33.72 -1.18 -16.44
N SER A 28 -33.08 -0.88 -17.56
CA SER A 28 -33.68 -0.96 -18.91
C SER A 28 -32.63 -0.89 -20.01
N ALA A 29 -32.77 -1.81 -20.97
CA ALA A 29 -32.01 -1.89 -22.21
C ALA A 29 -32.35 -0.74 -23.18
N ILE A 30 -31.45 -0.43 -24.12
CA ILE A 30 -31.64 -0.10 -25.57
C ILE A 30 -30.30 0.47 -26.14
N PRO A 31 -29.87 0.13 -27.38
CA PRO A 31 -28.47 0.25 -27.84
C PRO A 31 -28.16 1.52 -28.69
N THR A 32 -26.87 1.95 -28.69
CA THR A 32 -26.02 2.69 -29.69
C THR A 32 -26.61 3.84 -30.56
N PRO A 33 -25.84 4.72 -31.25
CA PRO A 33 -24.37 4.86 -31.40
C PRO A 33 -23.83 6.30 -31.20
N SER A 34 -22.51 6.47 -31.04
CA SER A 34 -21.79 7.64 -31.60
C SER A 34 -20.27 7.51 -31.45
N SER A 35 -19.61 7.41 -32.60
CA SER A 35 -18.19 7.67 -32.74
C SER A 35 -17.86 9.09 -32.29
N SER A 36 -16.98 9.22 -31.31
CA SER A 36 -16.16 10.41 -31.12
C SER A 36 -14.73 9.93 -30.96
N ALA A 37 -13.94 10.11 -32.01
CA ALA A 37 -12.52 9.85 -32.01
C ALA A 37 -11.85 10.82 -31.01
N ILE A 38 -11.53 10.31 -29.83
CA ILE A 38 -10.70 11.00 -28.85
C ILE A 38 -9.27 10.99 -29.39
N PRO A 39 -8.58 12.15 -29.49
CA PRO A 39 -7.19 12.19 -29.92
C PRO A 39 -6.35 11.37 -28.94
N SER A 40 -5.68 10.34 -29.45
CA SER A 40 -4.66 9.59 -28.71
C SER A 40 -3.54 10.56 -28.31
N PRO A 41 -3.19 10.69 -27.02
CA PRO A 41 -1.90 11.25 -26.68
C PRO A 41 -0.84 10.26 -27.16
N SER A 42 -0.21 10.57 -28.29
CA SER A 42 1.08 9.99 -28.66
C SER A 42 2.13 10.60 -27.73
N SER A 43 2.08 10.21 -26.46
CA SER A 43 3.18 10.34 -25.54
C SER A 43 4.10 9.19 -25.86
N THR A 44 5.06 9.38 -26.75
CA THR A 44 6.22 8.48 -26.82
C THR A 44 6.93 8.62 -25.47
N PRO A 45 6.88 7.63 -24.55
CA PRO A 45 7.67 7.73 -23.35
C PRO A 45 9.14 7.75 -23.79
N SER A 46 9.88 8.75 -23.33
CA SER A 46 11.33 8.75 -23.45
C SER A 46 11.84 7.54 -22.68
N SER A 47 12.10 6.45 -23.41
CA SER A 47 12.58 5.17 -22.88
C SER A 47 14.05 5.29 -22.43
N THR A 48 14.32 6.17 -21.47
CA THR A 48 15.51 6.00 -20.65
C THR A 48 15.13 4.95 -19.60
N PRO A 49 15.75 3.76 -19.59
CA PRO A 49 15.49 2.78 -18.54
C PRO A 49 15.80 3.43 -17.20
N VAL A 50 14.78 3.67 -16.39
CA VAL A 50 14.99 4.11 -15.01
C VAL A 50 15.65 2.95 -14.28
N PRO A 51 16.78 3.16 -13.60
CA PRO A 51 17.40 2.09 -12.82
C PRO A 51 16.43 1.55 -11.78
N ALA A 52 16.32 0.22 -11.66
CA ALA A 52 15.46 -0.43 -10.66
C ALA A 52 15.74 0.05 -9.22
N ILE A 53 16.98 0.45 -8.93
CA ILE A 53 17.35 1.06 -7.64
C ILE A 53 16.67 2.41 -7.41
N THR A 54 16.47 3.22 -8.45
CA THR A 54 15.76 4.50 -8.36
C THR A 54 14.28 4.26 -8.11
N VAL A 55 13.68 3.30 -8.82
CA VAL A 55 12.28 2.90 -8.61
C VAL A 55 12.08 2.39 -7.18
N CYS A 56 12.94 1.48 -6.74
CA CYS A 56 12.92 0.96 -5.39
C CYS A 56 13.01 2.09 -4.35
N ASN A 57 13.96 3.02 -4.50
CA ASN A 57 14.13 4.11 -3.54
C ASN A 57 12.90 5.01 -3.43
N SER A 58 12.20 5.26 -4.55
CA SER A 58 10.94 6.02 -4.53
C SER A 58 9.81 5.31 -3.78
N GLN A 59 9.77 3.97 -3.82
CA GLN A 59 8.73 3.17 -3.15
C GLN A 59 9.08 2.79 -1.71
N ALA A 60 10.38 2.70 -1.39
CA ALA A 60 10.86 2.15 -0.13
C ALA A 60 10.64 3.05 1.09
N GLY A 61 10.54 4.38 0.91
CA GLY A 61 10.40 5.33 2.00
C GLY A 61 11.51 5.18 3.07
N PRO A 62 11.20 4.76 4.32
CA PRO A 62 12.20 4.55 5.37
C PRO A 62 13.11 3.33 5.13
N TYR A 63 12.78 2.47 4.16
CA TYR A 63 13.50 1.23 3.85
C TYR A 63 14.47 1.36 2.67
N THR A 64 14.74 2.56 2.18
CA THR A 64 15.67 2.83 1.06
C THR A 64 17.02 2.13 1.23
N ARG A 65 17.54 2.03 2.46
CA ARG A 65 18.78 1.29 2.77
C ARG A 65 18.75 -0.20 2.41
N TYR A 66 17.56 -0.80 2.34
CA TYR A 66 17.34 -2.21 2.04
C TYR A 66 17.01 -2.48 0.58
N CYS A 67 16.87 -1.43 -0.24
CA CYS A 67 16.65 -1.58 -1.67
C CYS A 67 17.62 -2.56 -2.36
N PRO A 68 18.96 -2.52 -2.12
CA PRO A 68 19.86 -3.45 -2.79
C PRO A 68 19.57 -4.93 -2.50
N GLN A 69 18.98 -5.25 -1.34
CA GLN A 69 18.55 -6.62 -1.01
C GLN A 69 17.23 -6.98 -1.71
N CYS A 70 16.31 -6.01 -1.83
CA CYS A 70 14.99 -6.23 -2.41
C CYS A 70 14.97 -6.17 -3.95
N LEU A 71 16.05 -5.73 -4.60
CA LEU A 71 16.11 -5.59 -6.07
C LEU A 71 15.80 -6.90 -6.82
N SER A 72 16.27 -8.04 -6.30
CA SER A 72 16.07 -9.35 -6.92
C SER A 72 14.61 -9.81 -6.91
N GLN A 73 13.80 -9.33 -5.96
CA GLN A 73 12.39 -9.72 -5.84
C GLN A 73 11.56 -9.25 -7.02
N CYS A 74 11.92 -8.10 -7.60
CA CYS A 74 11.19 -7.47 -8.69
C CYS A 74 11.96 -7.48 -10.02
N SER A 75 13.14 -8.10 -10.08
CA SER A 75 14.00 -8.09 -11.28
C SER A 75 13.41 -8.80 -12.51
N SER A 76 12.35 -9.59 -12.32
CA SER A 76 11.60 -10.23 -13.41
C SER A 76 10.54 -9.31 -14.04
N ARG A 77 10.32 -8.13 -13.45
CA ARG A 77 9.28 -7.16 -13.84
C ARG A 77 9.94 -5.89 -14.37
N THR A 78 9.20 -5.13 -15.16
CA THR A 78 9.68 -3.88 -15.77
C THR A 78 8.56 -2.85 -15.85
N GLY A 79 8.91 -1.55 -15.82
CA GLY A 79 7.95 -0.46 -15.90
C GLY A 79 7.01 -0.44 -14.69
N GLU A 80 5.72 -0.13 -14.90
CA GLU A 80 4.74 -0.02 -13.80
C GLU A 80 4.59 -1.30 -12.97
N SER A 81 4.83 -2.46 -13.58
CA SER A 81 4.77 -3.74 -12.87
C SER A 81 5.92 -3.92 -11.85
N GLU A 82 7.06 -3.26 -12.08
CA GLU A 82 8.19 -3.20 -11.17
C GLU A 82 7.87 -2.27 -9.98
N GLU A 83 7.28 -1.10 -10.24
CA GLU A 83 6.89 -0.14 -9.20
C GLU A 83 5.87 -0.76 -8.24
N GLN A 84 4.83 -1.40 -8.78
CA GLN A 84 3.82 -2.12 -8.00
C GLN A 84 4.42 -3.27 -7.19
N CYS A 85 5.44 -3.94 -7.73
CA CYS A 85 6.15 -4.99 -7.02
C CYS A 85 6.91 -4.44 -5.80
N TYR A 86 7.70 -3.38 -5.97
CA TYR A 86 8.41 -2.76 -4.85
C TYR A 86 7.45 -2.19 -3.81
N TRP A 87 6.39 -1.50 -4.24
CA TRP A 87 5.36 -1.00 -3.33
C TRP A 87 4.75 -2.13 -2.48
N SER A 88 4.37 -3.24 -3.14
CA SER A 88 3.83 -4.42 -2.46
C SER A 88 4.84 -5.01 -1.46
N VAL A 89 6.11 -5.16 -1.86
CA VAL A 89 7.20 -5.66 -1.01
C VAL A 89 7.35 -4.80 0.24
N PHE A 90 7.43 -3.48 0.10
CA PHE A 90 7.62 -2.58 1.25
C PHE A 90 6.37 -2.46 2.13
N MET A 91 5.17 -2.61 1.56
CA MET A 91 3.93 -2.74 2.34
C MET A 91 3.93 -4.01 3.19
N THR A 92 4.39 -5.15 2.63
CA THR A 92 4.54 -6.40 3.39
C THR A 92 5.59 -6.24 4.49
N ILE A 93 6.75 -5.65 4.20
CA ILE A 93 7.79 -5.38 5.20
C ILE A 93 7.24 -4.53 6.34
N ASN A 94 6.51 -3.45 6.02
CA ASN A 94 5.90 -2.58 7.02
C ASN A 94 4.87 -3.32 7.89
N SER A 95 4.08 -4.20 7.29
CA SER A 95 3.11 -5.02 8.01
C SER A 95 3.79 -6.00 8.98
N ILE A 96 4.87 -6.66 8.56
CA ILE A 96 5.64 -7.58 9.41
C ILE A 96 6.34 -6.80 10.53
N GLN A 97 6.97 -5.66 10.20
CA GLN A 97 7.61 -4.80 11.20
C GLN A 97 6.60 -4.39 12.28
N SER A 98 5.43 -3.89 11.88
CA SER A 98 4.39 -3.43 12.81
C SER A 98 3.91 -4.55 13.73
N GLN A 99 3.76 -5.78 13.21
CA GLN A 99 3.39 -6.94 14.03
C GLN A 99 4.50 -7.32 15.03
N CYS A 100 5.76 -7.31 14.58
CA CYS A 100 6.91 -7.57 15.46
C CYS A 100 6.98 -6.52 16.58
N GLU A 101 6.80 -5.24 16.27
CA GLU A 101 6.78 -4.15 17.25
C GLU A 101 5.60 -4.29 18.22
N ALA A 102 4.42 -4.68 17.73
CA ALA A 102 3.25 -4.92 18.57
C ALA A 102 3.45 -6.06 19.59
N MET A 103 4.32 -7.02 19.28
CA MET A 103 4.69 -8.12 20.19
C MET A 103 5.88 -7.78 21.11
N GLY A 104 6.41 -6.55 21.04
CA GLY A 104 7.60 -6.15 21.79
C GLY A 104 8.90 -6.75 21.24
N GLY A 105 8.92 -7.12 19.96
CA GLY A 105 10.09 -7.65 19.28
C GLY A 105 11.21 -6.61 19.13
N ASN A 106 12.44 -7.10 18.93
CA ASN A 106 13.61 -6.26 18.69
C ASN A 106 14.12 -6.44 17.25
N ASN A 107 14.69 -5.39 16.67
CA ASN A 107 15.24 -5.42 15.30
C ASN A 107 14.21 -5.79 14.20
N CYS A 108 12.97 -5.31 14.36
CA CYS A 108 11.83 -5.71 13.53
C CYS A 108 11.97 -5.34 12.04
N ALA A 109 12.63 -4.22 11.73
CA ALA A 109 12.84 -3.79 10.35
C ALA A 109 13.74 -4.78 9.58
N ASP A 110 14.89 -5.14 10.14
CA ASP A 110 15.82 -6.09 9.51
C ASP A 110 15.23 -7.50 9.40
N GLN A 111 14.44 -7.93 10.40
CA GLN A 111 13.73 -9.21 10.32
C GLN A 111 12.70 -9.22 9.18
N ALA A 112 11.88 -8.17 9.09
CA ALA A 112 10.88 -8.04 8.04
C ALA A 112 11.50 -8.00 6.64
N VAL A 113 12.61 -7.27 6.48
CA VAL A 113 13.35 -7.21 5.22
C VAL A 113 13.93 -8.58 4.87
N ASN A 114 14.55 -9.28 5.80
CA ASN A 114 15.12 -10.61 5.52
C ASN A 114 14.06 -11.66 5.16
N ASP A 115 12.83 -11.52 5.68
CA ASP A 115 11.74 -12.44 5.35
C ASP A 115 11.22 -12.24 3.91
N VAL A 116 11.14 -10.97 3.48
CA VAL A 116 10.57 -10.58 2.18
C VAL A 116 11.63 -10.52 1.07
N CYS A 117 12.82 -10.00 1.35
CA CYS A 117 13.87 -9.67 0.38
C CYS A 117 15.04 -10.65 0.41
N LYS A 118 14.72 -11.93 0.19
CA LYS A 118 15.68 -13.04 0.13
C LYS A 118 16.13 -13.40 -1.28
#